data_AF-A0A2A4RCI2-F1
#
_entry.id   AF-A0A2A4RCI2-F1
#
_cell.length_a   1.000
_cell.length_b   1.000
_cell.length_c   1.000
_cell.angle_alpha   90.00
_cell.angle_beta   90.00
_cell.angle_gamma   90.00
#
_symmetry.space_group_name_H-M   'P 1'
#
loop_
_entity.id
_entity.type
_entity.pdbx_description
1 polymer ?
#
loop_
_entity_poly.entity_id
_entity_poly.type
_entity_poly.pdbx_seq_one_letter_code
_entity_poly.pdbx_strand_id
1 'polypeptide(L)'
;IIFGVSLLGSFLGTYFTKPTDMETLKSFYRTVHPWGWWKPVCEAIQEEEPTFTENKNFWYDMGNSVIGVIWQSSMIVLPIYFIIRDYPKGFIALGVFLVTTTILKFTWYDKIKNL
;
A
#
# COMPACT_ATOMS: atom_id res chain seq x y z
N ILE A 1 22.29 -17.15 -8.31
CA ILE A 1 21.70 -18.39 -8.87
C ILE A 1 20.25 -18.57 -8.41
N ILE A 2 19.98 -18.73 -7.11
CA ILE A 2 18.60 -18.91 -6.59
C ILE A 2 17.66 -17.77 -7.02
N PHE A 3 18.10 -16.51 -6.90
CA PHE A 3 17.31 -15.35 -7.33
C PHE A 3 16.84 -15.43 -8.80
N GLY A 4 17.74 -15.82 -9.70
CA GLY A 4 17.40 -15.93 -11.13
C GLY A 4 16.42 -17.07 -11.43
N VAL A 5 16.59 -18.22 -10.76
CA VAL A 5 15.69 -19.38 -10.94
C VAL A 5 14.30 -19.06 -10.37
N SER A 6 14.21 -18.45 -9.19
CA SER A 6 12.93 -18.02 -8.61
C SER A 6 12.24 -16.96 -9.44
N LEU A 7 13.00 -15.98 -9.98
CA LEU A 7 12.45 -14.95 -10.84
C LEU A 7 11.85 -15.55 -12.12
N LEU A 8 12.60 -16.43 -12.79
CA LEU A 8 12.13 -17.13 -13.99
C LEU A 8 10.91 -18.02 -13.70
N GLY A 9 10.92 -18.75 -12.58
CA GLY A 9 9.78 -19.57 -12.16
C GLY A 9 8.50 -18.75 -11.96
N SER A 10 8.60 -17.59 -11.30
CA SER A 10 7.45 -16.70 -11.10
C SER A 10 6.93 -16.11 -12.42
N PHE A 11 7.81 -15.59 -13.28
CA PHE A 11 7.40 -15.03 -14.58
C PHE A 11 6.75 -16.09 -15.48
N LEU A 12 7.35 -17.28 -15.58
CA LEU A 12 6.80 -18.36 -16.40
C LEU A 12 5.48 -18.87 -15.82
N GLY A 13 5.37 -19.03 -14.50
CA GLY A 13 4.13 -19.42 -13.84
C GLY A 13 2.99 -18.43 -14.09
N THR A 14 3.25 -17.13 -13.98
CA THR A 14 2.25 -16.09 -14.27
C THR A 14 1.88 -16.03 -15.75
N TYR A 15 2.83 -16.20 -16.67
CA TYR A 15 2.57 -16.14 -18.10
C TYR A 15 1.79 -17.37 -18.63
N PHE A 16 2.05 -18.56 -18.07
CA PHE A 16 1.33 -19.78 -18.46
C PHE A 16 -0.05 -19.92 -17.81
N THR A 17 -0.39 -19.06 -16.85
CA THR A 17 -1.71 -19.06 -16.22
C THR A 17 -2.67 -18.19 -17.03
N LYS A 18 -3.94 -18.60 -17.12
CA LYS A 18 -4.97 -17.82 -17.82
C LYS A 18 -5.06 -16.41 -17.20
N PRO A 19 -5.15 -15.34 -18.02
CA PRO A 19 -5.37 -14.00 -17.50
C PRO A 19 -6.65 -13.95 -16.65
N THR A 20 -6.59 -13.21 -15.56
CA THR A 20 -7.73 -12.95 -14.67
C THR A 20 -8.88 -12.35 -15.45
N ASP A 21 -10.10 -12.72 -15.09
CA ASP A 21 -11.32 -12.23 -15.73
C ASP A 21 -11.47 -10.70 -15.61
N MET A 22 -11.96 -10.06 -16.68
CA MET A 22 -12.06 -8.61 -16.77
C MET A 22 -13.08 -8.04 -15.78
N GLU A 23 -14.19 -8.72 -15.49
CA GLU A 23 -15.16 -8.22 -14.49
C GLU A 23 -14.58 -8.23 -13.08
N THR A 24 -13.77 -9.25 -12.77
CA THR A 24 -13.04 -9.30 -11.49
C THR A 24 -12.02 -8.16 -11.41
N LEU A 25 -11.34 -7.86 -12.51
CA LEU A 25 -10.41 -6.73 -12.59
C LEU A 25 -11.11 -5.37 -12.43
N LYS A 26 -12.28 -5.20 -13.05
CA LYS A 26 -13.10 -3.98 -12.94
C LYS A 26 -13.61 -3.76 -11.52
N SER A 27 -14.16 -4.79 -10.88
CA SER A 27 -14.65 -4.71 -9.50
C SER A 27 -13.52 -4.43 -8.49
N PHE A 28 -12.34 -5.03 -8.69
CA PHE A 28 -11.14 -4.73 -7.91
C PHE A 28 -10.72 -3.28 -8.09
N TYR A 29 -10.64 -2.79 -9.33
CA TYR A 29 -10.21 -1.43 -9.64
C TYR A 29 -11.16 -0.38 -9.05
N ARG A 30 -12.48 -0.61 -9.13
CA ARG A 30 -13.51 0.24 -8.51
C ARG A 30 -13.41 0.28 -6.99
N THR A 31 -12.92 -0.78 -6.35
CA THR A 31 -12.84 -0.85 -4.89
C THR A 31 -11.55 -0.22 -4.38
N VAL A 32 -10.41 -0.59 -4.95
CA VAL A 32 -9.09 -0.28 -4.42
C VAL A 32 -8.50 1.00 -5.01
N HIS A 33 -9.02 1.47 -6.17
CA HIS A 33 -8.50 2.62 -6.91
C HIS A 33 -6.96 2.62 -7.02
N PRO A 34 -6.38 1.51 -7.54
CA PRO A 34 -4.94 1.33 -7.53
C PRO A 34 -4.26 2.32 -8.48
N TRP A 35 -3.11 2.82 -8.06
CA TRP A 35 -2.23 3.66 -8.88
C TRP A 35 -1.33 2.79 -9.77
N GLY A 36 -0.88 3.33 -10.92
CA GLY A 36 0.18 2.73 -11.73
C GLY A 36 -0.26 2.34 -13.15
N TRP A 37 0.13 1.14 -13.60
CA TRP A 37 -0.04 0.69 -14.99
C TRP A 37 -1.37 -0.04 -15.23
N TRP A 38 -2.48 0.60 -14.86
CA TRP A 38 -3.83 0.02 -14.98
C TRP A 38 -4.67 0.65 -16.11
N LYS A 39 -4.05 1.44 -16.98
CA LYS A 39 -4.68 2.09 -18.15
C LYS A 39 -5.70 1.21 -18.90
N PRO A 40 -5.40 -0.05 -19.32
CA PRO A 40 -6.36 -0.84 -20.09
C PRO A 40 -7.63 -1.19 -19.31
N VAL A 41 -7.53 -1.35 -17.98
CA VAL A 41 -8.69 -1.62 -17.12
C VAL A 41 -9.49 -0.33 -16.89
N CYS A 42 -8.80 0.79 -16.68
CA CYS A 42 -9.44 2.08 -16.50
C CYS A 42 -10.19 2.53 -17.77
N GLU A 43 -9.61 2.34 -18.96
CA GLU A 43 -10.27 2.60 -20.25
C GLU A 43 -11.51 1.72 -20.42
N ALA A 44 -11.40 0.41 -20.12
CA ALA A 44 -12.54 -0.51 -20.18
C ALA A 44 -13.66 -0.19 -19.18
N ILE A 45 -13.35 0.49 -18.07
CA ILE A 45 -14.36 1.01 -17.11
C ILE A 45 -14.94 2.33 -17.64
N GLN A 46 -14.12 3.22 -18.21
CA GLN A 46 -14.57 4.51 -18.74
C GLN A 46 -15.50 4.37 -19.95
N GLU A 47 -15.33 3.31 -20.76
CA GLU A 47 -16.28 2.96 -21.82
C GLU A 47 -17.68 2.64 -21.28
N GLU A 48 -17.79 2.05 -20.08
CA GLU A 48 -19.06 1.74 -19.43
C GLU A 48 -19.56 2.91 -18.56
N GLU A 49 -18.65 3.64 -17.90
CA GLU A 49 -18.91 4.70 -16.94
C GLU A 49 -17.98 5.91 -17.20
N PRO A 50 -18.38 6.87 -18.05
CA PRO A 50 -17.54 8.00 -18.45
C PRO A 50 -17.24 9.00 -17.32
N THR A 51 -17.91 8.88 -16.17
CA THR A 51 -17.63 9.69 -14.96
C THR A 51 -16.49 9.12 -14.12
N PHE A 52 -15.98 7.94 -14.44
CA PHE A 52 -14.96 7.27 -13.64
C PHE A 52 -13.58 7.93 -13.79
N THR A 53 -13.01 8.39 -12.68
CA THR A 53 -11.73 9.11 -12.65
C THR A 53 -10.60 8.24 -12.12
N GLU A 54 -9.47 8.24 -12.84
CA GLU A 54 -8.26 7.55 -12.42
C GLU A 54 -7.67 8.19 -11.16
N ASN A 55 -7.15 7.37 -10.23
CA ASN A 55 -6.46 7.88 -9.06
C ASN A 55 -5.07 8.44 -9.45
N LYS A 56 -4.94 9.77 -9.41
CA LYS A 56 -3.68 10.49 -9.70
C LYS A 56 -2.80 10.72 -8.47
N ASN A 57 -3.20 10.25 -7.28
CA ASN A 57 -2.55 10.57 -6.01
C ASN A 57 -1.38 9.64 -5.64
N PHE A 58 -0.60 9.18 -6.64
CA PHE A 58 0.55 8.28 -6.44
C PHE A 58 1.47 8.73 -5.28
N TRP A 59 1.82 10.01 -5.24
CA TRP A 59 2.73 10.57 -4.25
C TRP A 59 2.17 10.51 -2.82
N TYR A 60 0.87 10.76 -2.65
CA TYR A 60 0.24 10.68 -1.35
C TYR A 60 0.12 9.22 -0.88
N ASP A 61 -0.23 8.32 -1.78
CA ASP A 61 -0.41 6.90 -1.46
C ASP A 61 0.94 6.22 -1.11
N MET A 62 2.01 6.59 -1.84
CA MET A 62 3.37 6.16 -1.50
C MET A 62 3.90 6.77 -0.21
N GLY A 63 3.67 8.06 0.03
CA GLY A 63 4.04 8.72 1.28
C GLY A 63 3.38 8.04 2.49
N ASN A 64 2.07 7.80 2.40
CA ASN A 64 1.31 7.08 3.42
C ASN A 64 1.85 5.65 3.64
N SER A 65 2.21 4.95 2.57
CA SER A 65 2.78 3.59 2.67
C SER A 65 4.12 3.59 3.41
N VAL A 66 5.03 4.52 3.09
CA VAL A 66 6.34 4.65 3.77
C VAL A 66 6.15 5.01 5.24
N ILE A 67 5.27 5.96 5.55
CA ILE A 67 4.94 6.33 6.93
C ILE A 67 4.37 5.12 7.67
N GLY A 68 3.55 4.30 6.99
CA GLY A 68 3.04 3.03 7.51
C GLY A 68 4.15 2.03 7.87
N VAL A 69 5.18 1.90 7.03
CA VAL A 69 6.34 1.03 7.33
C VAL A 69 7.12 1.54 8.54
N ILE A 70 7.33 2.85 8.66
CA ILE A 70 7.99 3.46 9.83
C ILE A 70 7.14 3.25 11.09
N TRP A 71 5.83 3.44 10.98
CA TRP A 71 4.87 3.21 12.05
C TRP A 71 4.91 1.76 12.55
N GLN A 72 4.79 0.78 11.64
CA GLN A 72 4.90 -0.65 11.96
C GLN A 72 6.24 -1.00 12.60
N SER A 73 7.34 -0.48 12.05
CA SER A 73 8.68 -0.70 12.60
C SER A 73 8.81 -0.14 14.02
N SER A 74 8.28 1.07 14.27
CA SER A 74 8.30 1.69 15.60
C SER A 74 7.51 0.88 16.63
N MET A 75 6.38 0.27 16.23
CA MET A 75 5.56 -0.59 17.08
C MET A 75 6.31 -1.85 17.52
N ILE A 76 7.14 -2.45 16.66
CA ILE A 76 7.96 -3.63 16.98
C ILE A 76 9.14 -3.27 17.90
N VAL A 77 9.80 -2.14 17.65
CA VAL A 77 11.01 -1.74 18.38
C VAL A 77 10.70 -1.24 19.79
N LEU A 78 9.51 -0.69 20.01
CA LEU A 78 9.06 -0.18 21.31
C LEU A 78 9.11 -1.22 22.44
N PRO A 79 8.46 -2.40 22.36
CA PRO A 79 8.57 -3.42 23.41
C PRO A 79 10.00 -3.92 23.61
N ILE A 80 10.83 -3.95 22.56
CA ILE A 80 12.24 -4.35 22.64
C ILE A 80 13.03 -3.37 23.54
N TYR A 81 12.87 -2.06 23.34
CA TYR A 81 13.56 -1.07 24.19
C TYR A 81 13.05 -1.06 25.63
N PHE A 82 11.76 -1.32 25.86
CA PHE A 82 11.24 -1.48 27.22
C PHE A 82 11.83 -2.71 27.93
N ILE A 83 12.00 -3.83 27.23
CA ILE A 83 12.61 -5.06 27.77
C ILE A 83 14.09 -4.83 28.11
N ILE A 84 14.84 -4.18 27.23
CA ILE A 84 16.27 -3.88 27.41
C ILE A 84 16.49 -2.78 28.48
N ARG A 85 15.41 -2.13 28.96
CA ARG A 85 15.42 -0.99 29.90
C ARG A 85 16.16 0.25 29.36
N ASP A 86 16.26 0.39 28.04
CA ASP A 86 16.80 1.58 27.38
C ASP A 86 15.69 2.63 27.21
N TYR A 87 15.29 3.23 28.33
CA TYR A 87 14.18 4.19 28.39
C TYR A 87 14.33 5.40 27.46
N PRO A 88 15.51 6.03 27.30
CA PRO A 88 15.66 7.16 26.39
C PRO A 88 15.28 6.82 24.95
N LYS A 89 15.75 5.67 24.44
CA LYS A 89 15.41 5.21 23.08
C LYS A 89 13.97 4.73 22.97
N GLY A 90 13.42 4.14 24.05
CA GLY A 90 12.00 3.79 24.15
C GLY A 90 11.07 4.99 24.00
N PHE A 91 11.39 6.12 24.65
CA PHE A 91 10.61 7.36 24.51
C PHE A 91 10.71 7.97 23.11
N ILE A 92 11.87 7.90 22.46
CA ILE A 92 12.00 8.31 21.05
C ILE A 92 11.13 7.45 20.15
N ALA A 93 11.16 6.12 20.31
CA ALA A 93 10.32 5.21 19.54
C ALA A 93 8.81 5.47 19.76
N LEU A 94 8.41 5.76 21.00
CA LEU A 94 7.04 6.16 21.34
C LEU A 94 6.66 7.49 20.66
N GLY A 95 7.56 8.48 20.66
CA GLY A 95 7.36 9.75 19.97
C GLY A 95 7.16 9.56 18.46
N VAL A 96 8.02 8.76 17.82
CA VAL A 96 7.89 8.42 16.39
C VAL A 96 6.57 7.71 16.12
N PHE A 97 6.19 6.74 16.95
CA PHE A 97 4.92 6.02 16.83
C PHE A 97 3.72 6.96 16.92
N LEU A 98 3.69 7.88 17.89
CA LEU A 98 2.60 8.83 18.05
C LEU A 98 2.52 9.81 16.88
N VAL A 99 3.65 10.39 16.45
CA VAL A 99 3.68 11.32 15.32
C VAL A 99 3.22 10.64 14.03
N THR A 100 3.75 9.45 13.73
CA THR A 100 3.36 8.70 12.52
C THR A 100 1.89 8.28 12.58
N THR A 101 1.36 7.89 13.75
CA THR A 101 -0.08 7.64 13.96
C THR A 101 -0.92 8.87 13.65
N THR A 102 -0.54 10.05 14.15
CA THR A 102 -1.27 11.29 13.89
C THR A 102 -1.25 11.64 12.41
N ILE A 103 -0.10 11.51 11.74
CA ILE A 103 0.01 11.77 10.30
C ILE A 103 -0.91 10.82 9.52
N LEU A 104 -0.79 9.51 9.73
CA LEU A 104 -1.63 8.49 9.08
C LEU A 104 -3.13 8.70 9.33
N LYS A 105 -3.50 9.15 10.54
CA LYS A 105 -4.90 9.46 10.84
C LYS A 105 -5.45 10.54 9.90
N PHE A 106 -4.71 11.63 9.69
CA PHE A 106 -5.16 12.72 8.83
C PHE A 106 -4.98 12.42 7.34
N THR A 107 -3.89 11.79 6.94
CA THR A 107 -3.57 11.59 5.52
C THR A 107 -4.23 10.36 4.91
N TRP A 108 -4.58 9.36 5.72
CA TRP A 108 -5.14 8.09 5.25
C TRP A 108 -6.53 7.84 5.84
N TYR A 109 -6.67 7.79 7.17
CA TYR A 109 -7.94 7.39 7.81
C TYR A 109 -9.09 8.38 7.52
N ASP A 110 -8.86 9.68 7.67
CA ASP A 110 -9.88 10.70 7.40
C ASP A 110 -10.22 10.79 5.90
N LYS A 111 -9.26 10.47 5.02
CA LYS A 111 -9.51 10.46 3.57
C LYS A 111 -10.38 9.27 3.15
N ILE A 112 -10.16 8.10 3.76
CA ILE A 112 -11.02 6.92 3.55
C ILE A 112 -12.42 7.14 4.09
N LYS A 113 -12.57 7.80 5.25
CA LYS A 113 -13.89 8.06 5.84
C LYS A 113 -14.77 8.99 4.98
N ASN A 114 -14.15 9.86 4.18
CA ASN A 114 -14.84 10.82 3.32
C ASN A 114 -14.97 10.35 1.86
N LEU A 115 -14.53 9.12 1.54
CA LEU A 115 -14.79 8.43 0.27
C LEU A 115 -16.05 7.57 0.41
#